data_AF-A0A3A0E5F7-F1
#
_entry.id   AF-A0A3A0E5F7-F1
#
_cell.length_a   1.000
_cell.length_b   1.000
_cell.length_c   1.000
_cell.angle_alpha   90.00
_cell.angle_beta   90.00
_cell.angle_gamma   90.00
#
_symmetry.space_group_name_H-M   'P 1'
#
loop_
_entity.id
_entity.type
_entity.pdbx_description
1 polymer ?
#
loop_
_entity_poly.entity_id
_entity_poly.type
_entity_poly.pdbx_seq_one_letter_code
_entity_poly.pdbx_strand_id
1 'polypeptide(L)'
;MLPEIAVEELAAALDDVASDLLLAADVDGPPVDAFRVAEALGIDVAWDDFQPGRARLVALDENRRAPRTSVLLRRDPRGERRHWALAHEIGEAAAHRVFARLGVDPREAPPAAREDVANRLAGRLLLPTRWLREAALQCGWDIAALKRRFAHASHELIARRMLELEVPVIITVFDECRVTWRRSNVPGRVPRLSALETRCQRQVHESGEAAVLEEAGSVVQGWPVHEEDWRREILRMEVSADDEEWGGNMQ
;
A
#
# COMPACT_ATOMS: atom_id res chain seq x y z
N MET A 1 -17.44 -18.33 -1.74
CA MET A 1 -16.53 -18.91 -0.73
C MET A 1 -15.52 -17.92 -0.15
N LEU A 2 -15.26 -16.75 -0.76
CA LEU A 2 -14.45 -15.70 -0.12
C LEU A 2 -15.08 -14.97 1.10
N PRO A 3 -16.41 -14.86 1.31
CA PRO A 3 -16.94 -14.08 2.43
C PRO A 3 -16.81 -14.74 3.81
N GLU A 4 -16.23 -15.94 3.90
CA GLU A 4 -15.97 -16.64 5.17
C GLU A 4 -14.53 -16.50 5.67
N ILE A 5 -13.63 -15.91 4.88
CA ILE A 5 -12.23 -15.72 5.29
C ILE A 5 -12.14 -14.47 6.17
N ALA A 6 -11.59 -14.62 7.37
CA ALA A 6 -11.37 -13.49 8.25
C ALA A 6 -10.32 -12.53 7.66
N VAL A 7 -10.45 -11.23 7.96
CA VAL A 7 -9.52 -10.20 7.43
C VAL A 7 -8.10 -10.48 7.89
N GLU A 8 -7.95 -10.99 9.12
CA GLU A 8 -6.70 -11.36 9.75
C GLU A 8 -6.05 -12.55 9.05
N GLU A 9 -6.85 -13.56 8.66
CA GLU A 9 -6.36 -14.74 7.93
C GLU A 9 -5.86 -14.35 6.54
N LEU A 10 -6.61 -13.50 5.83
CA LEU A 10 -6.17 -12.95 4.54
C LEU A 10 -4.88 -12.12 4.70
N ALA A 11 -4.80 -11.27 5.72
CA ALA A 11 -3.62 -10.45 5.98
C ALA A 11 -2.38 -11.30 6.27
N ALA A 12 -2.52 -12.34 7.09
CA ALA A 12 -1.45 -13.28 7.41
C ALA A 12 -0.99 -14.05 6.17
N ALA A 13 -1.92 -14.58 5.36
CA ALA A 13 -1.59 -15.29 4.12
C ALA A 13 -0.83 -14.40 3.13
N LEU A 14 -1.23 -13.12 3.02
CA LEU A 14 -0.53 -12.16 2.17
C LEU A 14 0.88 -11.82 2.70
N ASP A 15 1.04 -11.65 4.01
CA ASP A 15 2.34 -11.37 4.64
C ASP A 15 3.31 -12.54 4.49
N ASP A 16 2.81 -13.77 4.63
CA ASP A 16 3.59 -14.98 4.43
C ASP A 16 4.07 -15.11 2.98
N VAL A 17 3.17 -14.90 2.01
CA VAL A 17 3.54 -14.99 0.59
C VAL A 17 4.53 -13.87 0.22
N ALA A 18 4.33 -12.64 0.71
CA ALA A 18 5.30 -11.57 0.50
C ALA A 18 6.67 -11.93 1.09
N SER A 19 6.70 -12.49 2.30
CA SER A 19 7.93 -12.93 2.97
C SER A 19 8.64 -14.04 2.19
N ASP A 20 7.92 -15.03 1.70
CA ASP A 20 8.48 -16.10 0.86
C ASP A 20 9.09 -15.54 -0.43
N LEU A 21 8.43 -14.56 -1.08
CA LEU A 21 8.92 -13.94 -2.31
C LEU A 21 10.20 -13.14 -2.08
N LEU A 22 10.26 -12.38 -0.98
CA LEU A 22 11.45 -11.62 -0.61
C LEU A 22 12.62 -12.54 -0.23
N LEU A 23 12.34 -13.62 0.49
CA LEU A 23 13.34 -14.64 0.83
C LEU A 23 13.89 -15.32 -0.44
N ALA A 24 13.01 -15.69 -1.38
CA ALA A 24 13.43 -16.25 -2.67
C ALA A 24 14.27 -15.27 -3.50
N ALA A 25 14.08 -13.97 -3.31
CA ALA A 25 14.85 -12.91 -3.96
C ALA A 25 16.10 -12.45 -3.19
N ASP A 26 16.40 -13.09 -2.05
CA ASP A 26 17.51 -12.71 -1.16
C ASP A 26 17.43 -11.23 -0.73
N VAL A 27 16.22 -10.76 -0.44
CA VAL A 27 15.94 -9.40 0.04
C VAL A 27 15.65 -9.46 1.53
N ASP A 28 16.60 -8.99 2.34
CA ASP A 28 16.58 -9.06 3.81
C ASP A 28 16.21 -7.74 4.50
N GLY A 29 16.10 -6.65 3.75
CA GLY A 29 15.69 -5.35 4.26
C GLY A 29 15.22 -4.36 3.19
N PRO A 30 14.68 -3.21 3.60
CA PRO A 30 14.28 -2.15 2.69
C PRO A 30 15.48 -1.34 2.18
N PRO A 31 15.37 -0.69 1.01
CA PRO A 31 14.18 -0.66 0.14
C PRO A 31 14.05 -1.92 -0.74
N VAL A 32 12.82 -2.36 -1.00
CA VAL A 32 12.57 -3.49 -1.90
C VAL A 32 12.60 -3.04 -3.35
N ASP A 33 13.55 -3.59 -4.11
CA ASP A 33 13.60 -3.42 -5.56
C ASP A 33 12.77 -4.51 -6.26
N ALA A 34 11.62 -4.12 -6.84
CA ALA A 34 10.73 -5.03 -7.54
C ALA A 34 11.37 -5.65 -8.80
N PHE A 35 12.36 -4.99 -9.42
CA PHE A 35 13.07 -5.54 -10.57
C PHE A 35 13.98 -6.69 -10.15
N ARG A 36 14.71 -6.53 -9.04
CA ARG A 36 15.51 -7.61 -8.45
C ARG A 36 14.63 -8.79 -8.02
N VAL A 37 13.45 -8.51 -7.45
CA VAL A 37 12.49 -9.57 -7.10
C VAL A 37 12.00 -10.29 -8.36
N ALA A 38 11.63 -9.57 -9.42
CA ALA A 38 11.22 -10.18 -10.68
C ALA A 38 12.32 -11.08 -11.28
N GLU A 39 13.56 -10.59 -11.33
CA GLU A 39 14.72 -11.32 -11.83
C GLU A 39 14.95 -12.63 -11.06
N ALA A 40 14.94 -12.58 -9.72
CA ALA A 40 15.14 -13.76 -8.89
C ALA A 40 14.00 -14.81 -9.03
N LEU A 41 12.80 -14.35 -9.36
CA LEU A 41 11.65 -15.22 -9.66
C LEU A 41 11.64 -15.73 -11.11
N GLY A 42 12.62 -15.35 -11.94
CA GLY A 42 12.68 -15.71 -13.35
C GLY A 42 11.60 -15.03 -14.20
N ILE A 43 11.11 -13.87 -13.77
CA ILE A 43 10.14 -13.05 -14.50
C ILE A 43 10.91 -12.05 -15.37
N ASP A 44 10.83 -12.23 -16.69
CA ASP A 44 11.50 -11.34 -17.64
C ASP A 44 10.74 -10.01 -17.75
N VAL A 45 11.42 -8.87 -17.61
CA VAL A 45 10.81 -7.54 -17.73
C VAL A 45 11.22 -6.88 -19.04
N ALA A 46 10.24 -6.56 -19.90
CA ALA A 46 10.46 -5.89 -21.17
C ALA A 46 9.73 -4.56 -21.23
N TRP A 47 10.31 -3.57 -21.89
CA TRP A 47 9.70 -2.24 -22.03
C TRP A 47 8.74 -2.20 -23.22
N ASP A 48 7.52 -1.72 -22.99
CA ASP A 48 6.53 -1.49 -24.03
C ASP A 48 5.83 -0.16 -23.77
N ASP A 49 6.15 0.86 -24.58
CA ASP A 49 5.55 2.19 -24.48
C ASP A 49 4.21 2.32 -25.21
N PHE A 50 3.84 1.32 -26.03
CA PHE A 50 2.62 1.33 -26.83
C PHE A 50 1.44 0.64 -26.15
N GLN A 51 1.67 -0.09 -25.06
CA GLN A 51 0.59 -0.70 -24.32
C GLN A 51 -0.32 0.34 -23.63
N PRO A 52 -1.63 0.09 -23.53
CA PRO A 52 -2.56 1.02 -22.88
C PRO A 52 -2.36 1.08 -21.36
N GLY A 53 -1.97 -0.04 -20.74
CA GLY A 53 -1.75 -0.18 -19.30
C GLY A 53 -0.39 0.32 -18.82
N ARG A 54 -0.15 0.22 -17.51
CA ARG A 54 1.17 0.50 -16.93
C ARG A 54 2.09 -0.72 -17.00
N ALA A 55 1.54 -1.88 -16.76
CA ALA A 55 2.21 -3.16 -16.94
C ALA A 55 1.19 -4.21 -17.40
N ARG A 56 1.69 -5.33 -17.89
CA ARG A 56 0.88 -6.52 -18.21
C ARG A 56 1.73 -7.78 -18.13
N LEU A 57 1.27 -8.75 -17.34
CA LEU A 57 1.78 -10.11 -17.31
C LEU A 57 1.46 -10.84 -18.63
N VAL A 58 2.46 -11.44 -19.23
CA VAL A 58 2.35 -12.26 -20.43
C VAL A 58 3.07 -13.59 -20.22
N ALA A 59 2.45 -14.69 -20.65
CA ALA A 59 3.11 -15.98 -20.72
C ALA A 59 3.65 -16.16 -22.15
N LEU A 60 4.96 -16.25 -22.29
CA LEU A 60 5.58 -16.53 -23.59
C LEU A 60 5.79 -18.04 -23.74
N ASP A 61 5.17 -18.61 -24.77
CA ASP A 61 5.41 -19.99 -25.19
C ASP A 61 6.59 -20.01 -26.16
N GLU A 62 7.80 -20.10 -25.62
CA GLU A 62 9.00 -20.31 -26.41
C GLU A 62 9.15 -21.81 -26.73
N ASN A 63 8.61 -22.22 -27.89
CA ASN A 63 8.97 -23.45 -28.60
C ASN A 63 9.22 -24.68 -27.69
N ARG A 64 8.17 -25.19 -27.03
CA ARG A 64 8.17 -26.46 -26.26
C ARG A 64 9.05 -26.50 -25.00
N ARG A 65 9.59 -25.37 -24.52
CA ARG A 65 10.07 -25.25 -23.14
C ARG A 65 8.95 -24.70 -22.26
N ALA A 66 9.03 -24.98 -20.95
CA ALA A 66 8.04 -24.53 -19.98
C ALA A 66 7.75 -23.02 -20.15
N PRO A 67 6.48 -22.59 -20.03
CA PRO A 67 6.11 -21.21 -20.28
C PRO A 67 6.91 -20.28 -19.36
N ARG A 68 7.55 -19.26 -19.94
CA ARG A 68 8.25 -18.22 -19.18
C ARG A 68 7.27 -17.10 -18.88
N THR A 69 7.27 -16.66 -17.63
CA THR A 69 6.49 -15.51 -17.20
C THR A 69 7.27 -14.24 -17.55
N SER A 70 6.64 -13.32 -18.26
CA SER A 70 7.24 -12.02 -18.58
C SER A 70 6.27 -10.90 -18.26
N VAL A 71 6.80 -9.71 -18.00
CA VAL A 71 6.03 -8.48 -17.75
C VAL A 71 6.42 -7.46 -18.80
N LEU A 72 5.41 -6.96 -19.53
CA LEU A 72 5.56 -5.78 -20.37
C LEU A 72 5.32 -4.55 -19.51
N LEU A 73 6.31 -3.68 -19.35
CA LEU A 73 6.25 -2.50 -18.49
C LEU A 73 6.35 -1.22 -19.31
N ARG A 74 5.44 -0.27 -19.09
CA ARG A 74 5.47 1.03 -19.73
C ARG A 74 6.47 1.93 -19.01
N ARG A 75 7.21 2.76 -19.74
CA ARG A 75 8.05 3.77 -19.09
C ARG A 75 7.17 4.78 -18.35
N ASP A 76 7.54 5.06 -17.10
CA ASP A 76 6.97 6.12 -16.29
C ASP A 76 8.15 6.87 -15.65
N PRO A 77 8.23 8.21 -15.70
CA PRO A 77 9.34 8.95 -15.12
C PRO A 77 9.46 8.75 -13.60
N ARG A 78 8.34 8.50 -12.90
CA ARG A 78 8.33 8.27 -11.45
C ARG A 78 8.69 6.82 -11.15
N GLY A 79 9.87 6.63 -10.53
CA GLY A 79 10.37 5.30 -10.17
C GLY A 79 9.38 4.48 -9.34
N GLU A 80 8.74 5.10 -8.35
CA GLU A 80 7.71 4.46 -7.51
C GLU A 80 6.57 3.83 -8.33
N ARG A 81 6.13 4.49 -9.41
CA ARG A 81 5.06 3.96 -10.26
C ARG A 81 5.50 2.73 -11.06
N ARG A 82 6.77 2.69 -11.47
CA ARG A 82 7.37 1.52 -12.14
C ARG A 82 7.47 0.34 -11.17
N HIS A 83 7.96 0.59 -9.95
CA HIS A 83 8.05 -0.45 -8.92
C HIS A 83 6.67 -0.94 -8.49
N TRP A 84 5.69 -0.04 -8.34
CA TRP A 84 4.30 -0.42 -8.06
C TRP A 84 3.72 -1.30 -9.16
N ALA A 85 3.85 -0.88 -10.43
CA ALA A 85 3.32 -1.63 -11.55
C ALA A 85 3.95 -3.02 -11.64
N LEU A 86 5.28 -3.13 -11.50
CA LEU A 86 5.95 -4.43 -11.51
C LEU A 86 5.59 -5.30 -10.29
N ALA A 87 5.52 -4.71 -9.10
CA ALA A 87 5.10 -5.42 -7.88
C ALA A 87 3.66 -5.94 -7.98
N HIS A 88 2.77 -5.20 -8.67
CA HIS A 88 1.42 -5.65 -9.00
C HIS A 88 1.43 -6.91 -9.85
N GLU A 89 2.20 -6.92 -10.95
CA GLU A 89 2.28 -8.10 -11.81
C GLU A 89 2.93 -9.30 -11.12
N ILE A 90 3.95 -9.08 -10.27
CA ILE A 90 4.50 -10.12 -9.39
C ILE A 90 3.40 -10.66 -8.47
N GLY A 91 2.60 -9.75 -7.88
CA GLY A 91 1.45 -10.10 -7.06
C GLY A 91 0.42 -10.93 -7.82
N GLU A 92 0.11 -10.59 -9.06
CA GLU A 92 -0.82 -11.32 -9.92
C GLU A 92 -0.30 -12.72 -10.27
N ALA A 93 0.99 -12.86 -10.56
CA ALA A 93 1.64 -14.14 -10.79
C ALA A 93 1.62 -15.02 -9.53
N ALA A 94 1.80 -14.41 -8.35
CA ALA A 94 1.86 -15.09 -7.06
C ALA A 94 0.50 -15.26 -6.36
N ALA A 95 -0.59 -14.67 -6.86
CA ALA A 95 -1.91 -14.68 -6.20
C ALA A 95 -2.41 -16.09 -5.88
N HIS A 96 -2.11 -17.08 -6.73
CA HIS A 96 -2.46 -18.48 -6.49
C HIS A 96 -1.86 -19.05 -5.20
N ARG A 97 -0.69 -18.56 -4.76
CA ARG A 97 -0.04 -18.96 -3.51
C ARG A 97 -0.83 -18.47 -2.30
N VAL A 98 -1.41 -17.27 -2.38
CA VAL A 98 -2.27 -16.71 -1.33
C VAL A 98 -3.54 -17.55 -1.21
N PHE A 99 -4.20 -17.86 -2.33
CA PHE A 99 -5.37 -18.74 -2.32
C PHE A 99 -5.06 -20.12 -1.77
N ALA A 100 -3.90 -20.69 -2.10
CA ALA A 100 -3.46 -21.97 -1.56
C ALA A 100 -3.30 -21.93 -0.02
N ARG A 101 -2.73 -20.84 0.54
CA ARG A 101 -2.64 -20.66 2.01
C ARG A 101 -4.02 -20.55 2.67
N LEU A 102 -5.00 -20.01 1.95
CA LEU A 102 -6.38 -19.84 2.41
C LEU A 102 -7.28 -21.05 2.12
N GLY A 103 -6.74 -22.11 1.50
CA GLY A 103 -7.52 -23.30 1.11
C GLY A 103 -8.58 -23.02 0.03
N VAL A 104 -8.44 -21.94 -0.75
CA VAL A 104 -9.36 -21.55 -1.83
C VAL A 104 -8.84 -22.09 -3.16
N ASP A 105 -9.67 -22.76 -3.95
CA ASP A 105 -9.32 -23.11 -5.33
C ASP A 105 -9.23 -21.82 -6.18
N PRO A 106 -8.07 -21.49 -6.78
CA PRO A 106 -7.93 -20.31 -7.63
C PRO A 106 -8.91 -20.26 -8.81
N ARG A 107 -9.43 -21.42 -9.26
CA ARG A 107 -10.41 -21.51 -10.36
C ARG A 107 -11.82 -21.06 -9.94
N GLU A 108 -12.08 -21.05 -8.65
CA GLU A 108 -13.35 -20.64 -8.06
C GLU A 108 -13.31 -19.19 -7.55
N ALA A 109 -12.11 -18.60 -7.49
CA ALA A 109 -11.92 -17.19 -7.14
C ALA A 109 -12.38 -16.28 -8.30
N PRO A 110 -13.26 -15.30 -8.05
CA PRO A 110 -13.64 -14.30 -9.05
C PRO A 110 -12.41 -13.50 -9.54
N PRO A 111 -12.37 -13.04 -10.80
CA PRO A 111 -11.27 -12.19 -11.30
C PRO A 111 -10.99 -10.96 -10.43
N ALA A 112 -12.04 -10.31 -9.91
CA ALA A 112 -11.91 -9.18 -8.99
C ALA A 112 -11.14 -9.54 -7.71
N ALA A 113 -11.31 -10.75 -7.17
CA ALA A 113 -10.58 -11.19 -5.99
C ALA A 113 -9.10 -11.39 -6.26
N ARG A 114 -8.74 -11.88 -7.47
CA ARG A 114 -7.34 -12.02 -7.88
C ARG A 114 -6.66 -10.66 -8.01
N GLU A 115 -7.34 -9.69 -8.61
CA GLU A 115 -6.87 -8.32 -8.72
C GLU A 115 -6.70 -7.65 -7.34
N ASP A 116 -7.65 -7.86 -6.42
CA ASP A 116 -7.54 -7.37 -5.04
C ASP A 116 -6.36 -7.99 -4.31
N VAL A 117 -6.15 -9.30 -4.46
CA VAL A 117 -4.99 -10.01 -3.89
C VAL A 117 -3.69 -9.49 -4.48
N ALA A 118 -3.61 -9.29 -5.80
CA ALA A 118 -2.43 -8.75 -6.47
C ALA A 118 -2.05 -7.37 -5.93
N ASN A 119 -3.03 -6.45 -5.84
CA ASN A 119 -2.83 -5.11 -5.28
C ASN A 119 -2.33 -5.14 -3.83
N ARG A 120 -2.95 -5.98 -2.98
CA ARG A 120 -2.57 -6.11 -1.56
C ARG A 120 -1.20 -6.75 -1.38
N LEU A 121 -0.87 -7.74 -2.21
CA LEU A 121 0.42 -8.41 -2.20
C LEU A 121 1.54 -7.47 -2.69
N ALA A 122 1.28 -6.67 -3.73
CA ALA A 122 2.22 -5.64 -4.19
C ALA A 122 2.56 -4.62 -3.09
N GLY A 123 1.56 -4.16 -2.35
CA GLY A 123 1.75 -3.26 -1.22
C GLY A 123 2.61 -3.88 -0.11
N ARG A 124 2.43 -5.16 0.19
CA ARG A 124 3.25 -5.92 1.16
C ARG A 124 4.64 -6.26 0.64
N LEU A 125 4.80 -6.45 -0.67
CA LEU A 125 6.10 -6.68 -1.26
C LEU A 125 6.98 -5.42 -1.14
N LEU A 126 6.43 -4.25 -1.49
CA LEU A 126 7.18 -2.99 -1.41
C LEU A 126 7.31 -2.46 0.02
N LEU A 127 6.34 -2.73 0.90
CA LEU A 127 6.36 -2.39 2.32
C LEU A 127 5.91 -3.57 3.17
N PRO A 128 6.83 -4.50 3.48
CA PRO A 128 6.54 -5.64 4.34
C PRO A 128 6.03 -5.18 5.70
N THR A 129 4.93 -5.78 6.18
CA THR A 129 4.21 -5.35 7.38
C THR A 129 5.13 -5.25 8.59
N ARG A 130 5.99 -6.26 8.80
CA ARG A 130 6.97 -6.28 9.89
C ARG A 130 7.97 -5.13 9.81
N TRP A 131 8.60 -4.93 8.64
CA TRP A 131 9.60 -3.87 8.46
C TRP A 131 8.97 -2.48 8.59
N LEU A 132 7.77 -2.29 8.06
CA LEU A 132 7.04 -1.03 8.19
C LEU A 132 6.73 -0.73 9.66
N ARG A 133 6.20 -1.69 10.41
CA ARG A 133 5.89 -1.54 11.83
C ARG A 133 7.13 -1.17 12.64
N GLU A 134 8.22 -1.92 12.48
CA GLU A 134 9.48 -1.66 13.19
C GLU A 134 10.01 -0.25 12.88
N ALA A 135 10.01 0.16 11.61
CA ALA A 135 10.45 1.48 11.20
C ALA A 135 9.54 2.60 11.71
N ALA A 136 8.21 2.41 11.66
CA ALA A 136 7.23 3.39 12.09
C ALA A 136 7.32 3.67 13.59
N LEU A 137 7.53 2.63 14.40
CA LEU A 137 7.78 2.77 15.84
C LEU A 137 9.08 3.53 16.13
N GLN A 138 10.12 3.34 15.31
CA GLN A 138 11.41 4.04 15.49
C GLN A 138 11.34 5.53 15.14
N CYS A 139 10.53 5.92 14.16
CA CYS A 139 10.46 7.31 13.68
C CYS A 139 9.16 8.04 14.03
N GLY A 140 8.32 7.49 14.91
CA GLY A 140 7.06 8.13 15.32
C GLY A 140 6.10 8.39 14.15
N TRP A 141 6.01 7.43 13.22
CA TRP A 141 5.16 7.51 12.01
C TRP A 141 5.49 8.62 11.02
N ASP A 142 6.65 9.29 11.13
CA ASP A 142 7.07 10.29 10.15
C ASP A 142 7.17 9.70 8.73
N ILE A 143 6.23 10.09 7.85
CA ILE A 143 6.17 9.63 6.46
C ILE A 143 7.45 9.98 5.70
N ALA A 144 8.06 11.14 5.96
CA ALA A 144 9.30 11.51 5.26
C ALA A 144 10.46 10.58 5.65
N ALA A 145 10.55 10.22 6.94
CA ALA A 145 11.53 9.23 7.42
C ALA A 145 11.25 7.83 6.85
N LEU A 146 9.99 7.38 6.86
CA LEU A 146 9.58 6.12 6.24
C LEU A 146 9.90 6.10 4.74
N LYS A 147 9.63 7.19 4.03
CA LYS A 147 9.91 7.30 2.59
C LYS A 147 11.40 7.15 2.27
N ARG A 148 12.28 7.73 3.08
CA ARG A 148 13.74 7.56 2.91
C ARG A 148 14.15 6.10 3.06
N ARG A 149 13.51 5.35 3.97
CA ARG A 149 13.79 3.93 4.19
C ARG A 149 13.17 3.03 3.11
N PHE A 150 11.92 3.30 2.73
CA PHE A 150 11.17 2.57 1.71
C PHE A 150 11.15 3.35 0.39
N ALA A 151 12.33 3.60 -0.18
CA ALA A 151 12.52 4.52 -1.30
C ALA A 151 11.67 4.22 -2.55
N HIS A 152 11.26 2.97 -2.77
CA HIS A 152 10.43 2.56 -3.90
C HIS A 152 8.91 2.61 -3.63
N ALA A 153 8.50 2.86 -2.38
CA ALA A 153 7.12 3.06 -1.98
C ALA A 153 6.71 4.53 -2.08
N SER A 154 5.54 4.85 -2.61
CA SER A 154 5.04 6.23 -2.56
C SER A 154 4.62 6.63 -1.14
N HIS A 155 4.61 7.95 -0.87
CA HIS A 155 4.08 8.50 0.39
C HIS A 155 2.64 8.02 0.66
N GLU A 156 1.82 7.98 -0.39
CA GLU A 156 0.44 7.51 -0.29
C GLU A 156 0.38 6.01 0.02
N LEU A 157 1.23 5.18 -0.59
CA LEU A 157 1.28 3.76 -0.27
C LEU A 157 1.70 3.52 1.18
N ILE A 158 2.73 4.24 1.66
CA ILE A 158 3.15 4.21 3.07
C ILE A 158 1.95 4.52 3.97
N ALA A 159 1.24 5.62 3.72
CA ALA A 159 0.09 6.04 4.50
C ALA A 159 -1.05 5.02 4.47
N ARG A 160 -1.38 4.48 3.30
CA ARG A 160 -2.43 3.44 3.16
C ARG A 160 -2.08 2.18 3.95
N ARG A 161 -0.82 1.76 3.93
CA ARG A 161 -0.33 0.58 4.67
C ARG A 161 -0.38 0.78 6.20
N MET A 162 -0.41 2.01 6.71
CA MET A 162 -0.62 2.28 8.13
C MET A 162 -1.98 1.78 8.63
N LEU A 163 -3.02 1.77 7.78
CA LEU A 163 -4.35 1.24 8.12
C LEU A 163 -4.34 -0.28 8.33
N GLU A 164 -3.28 -0.97 7.94
CA GLU A 164 -3.16 -2.42 8.10
C GLU A 164 -2.38 -2.79 9.36
N LEU A 165 -2.03 -1.80 10.19
CA LEU A 165 -1.38 -1.98 11.48
C LEU A 165 -2.39 -1.75 12.61
N GLU A 166 -2.04 -2.21 13.80
CA GLU A 166 -2.95 -2.26 14.96
C GLU A 166 -3.31 -0.89 15.53
N VAL A 167 -2.54 0.16 15.26
CA VAL A 167 -2.76 1.48 15.85
C VAL A 167 -4.01 2.12 15.24
N PRO A 168 -5.04 2.47 16.03
CA PRO A 168 -6.25 3.14 15.54
C PRO A 168 -5.94 4.47 14.87
N VAL A 169 -6.16 4.56 13.55
CA VAL A 169 -5.86 5.76 12.77
C VAL A 169 -6.89 6.03 11.68
N ILE A 170 -7.06 7.32 11.39
CA ILE A 170 -7.70 7.81 10.18
C ILE A 170 -6.62 8.41 9.29
N ILE A 171 -6.57 7.97 8.04
CA ILE A 171 -5.71 8.55 7.01
C ILE A 171 -6.57 9.35 6.04
N THR A 172 -6.13 10.57 5.72
CA THR A 172 -6.77 11.44 4.73
C THR A 172 -5.75 11.90 3.71
N VAL A 173 -6.11 11.80 2.44
CA VAL A 173 -5.32 12.32 1.32
C VAL A 173 -6.10 13.45 0.68
N PHE A 174 -5.41 14.57 0.53
CA PHE A 174 -5.87 15.74 -0.18
C PHE A 174 -5.10 15.88 -1.48
N ASP A 175 -5.78 16.17 -2.58
CA ASP A 175 -5.17 16.69 -3.80
C ASP A 175 -5.77 18.07 -4.08
N GLU A 176 -4.93 19.08 -4.26
CA GLU A 176 -5.36 20.47 -4.51
C GLU A 176 -6.40 20.94 -3.46
N CYS A 177 -6.09 20.72 -2.17
CA CYS A 177 -6.94 21.02 -1.01
C CYS A 177 -8.31 20.30 -0.98
N ARG A 178 -8.51 19.27 -1.81
CA ARG A 178 -9.75 18.47 -1.83
C ARG A 178 -9.47 17.07 -1.33
N VAL A 179 -10.32 16.57 -0.43
CA VAL A 179 -10.24 15.17 0.02
C VAL A 179 -10.50 14.25 -1.18
N THR A 180 -9.49 13.50 -1.59
CA THR A 180 -9.61 12.47 -2.63
C THR A 180 -9.73 11.08 -2.04
N TRP A 181 -9.25 10.89 -0.81
CA TRP A 181 -9.36 9.62 -0.11
C TRP A 181 -9.35 9.80 1.41
N ARG A 182 -10.22 9.07 2.12
CA ARG A 182 -10.28 9.05 3.58
C ARG A 182 -10.74 7.68 4.08
N ARG A 183 -9.96 7.06 4.96
CA ARG A 183 -10.26 5.73 5.51
C ARG A 183 -9.77 5.61 6.96
N SER A 184 -10.39 4.69 7.70
CA SER A 184 -10.04 4.32 9.06
C SER A 184 -9.82 2.82 9.13
N ASN A 185 -8.98 2.36 10.05
CA ASN A 185 -8.84 0.96 10.41
C ASN A 185 -9.66 0.57 11.64
N VAL A 186 -10.36 1.52 12.27
CA VAL A 186 -11.38 1.20 13.29
C VAL A 186 -12.74 0.92 12.65
N PRO A 187 -13.54 -0.01 13.21
CA PRO A 187 -14.90 -0.26 12.75
C PRO A 187 -15.79 0.98 12.79
N GLY A 188 -16.83 0.99 11.95
CA GLY A 188 -17.84 2.05 11.92
C GLY A 188 -17.65 3.08 10.81
N ARG A 189 -18.43 4.15 10.89
CA ARG A 189 -18.42 5.21 9.87
C ARG A 189 -17.25 6.15 10.12
N VAL A 190 -16.40 6.33 9.12
CA VAL A 190 -15.31 7.31 9.19
C VAL A 190 -15.90 8.72 9.37
N PRO A 191 -15.55 9.45 10.44
CA PRO A 191 -16.10 10.77 10.71
C PRO A 191 -15.69 11.77 9.63
N ARG A 192 -16.44 12.87 9.53
CA ARG A 192 -16.03 14.02 8.71
C ARG A 192 -14.74 14.62 9.26
N LEU A 193 -14.05 15.42 8.44
CA LEU A 193 -12.87 16.16 8.88
C LEU A 193 -13.19 17.01 10.10
N SER A 194 -12.37 16.85 11.14
CA SER A 194 -12.44 17.69 12.34
C SER A 194 -11.86 19.08 12.07
N ALA A 195 -12.12 20.01 13.00
CA ALA A 195 -11.48 21.33 12.98
C ALA A 195 -9.95 21.22 13.14
N LEU A 196 -9.48 20.28 13.97
CA LEU A 196 -8.05 20.00 14.17
C LEU A 196 -7.39 19.54 12.86
N GLU A 197 -7.98 18.57 12.16
CA GLU A 197 -7.49 18.10 10.86
C GLU A 197 -7.49 19.21 9.81
N THR A 198 -8.54 20.03 9.78
CA THR A 198 -8.64 21.16 8.84
C THR A 198 -7.54 22.20 9.09
N ARG A 199 -7.22 22.50 10.36
CA ARG A 199 -6.11 23.39 10.72
C ARG A 199 -4.77 22.78 10.34
N CYS A 200 -4.58 21.48 10.60
CA CYS A 200 -3.36 20.78 10.26
C CYS A 200 -3.11 20.79 8.74
N GLN A 201 -4.13 20.46 7.93
CA GLN A 201 -4.04 20.51 6.47
C GLN A 201 -3.67 21.91 5.98
N ARG A 202 -4.33 22.96 6.50
CA ARG A 202 -4.03 24.34 6.11
C ARG A 202 -2.58 24.71 6.43
N GLN A 203 -2.12 24.38 7.64
CA GLN A 203 -0.76 24.67 8.05
C GLN A 203 0.27 23.96 7.17
N VAL A 204 0.07 22.67 6.87
CA VAL A 204 0.94 21.90 5.97
C VAL A 204 0.93 22.48 4.55
N HIS A 205 -0.26 22.83 4.05
CA HIS A 205 -0.42 23.39 2.72
C HIS A 205 0.27 24.75 2.55
N GLU A 206 0.11 25.65 3.53
CA GLU A 206 0.66 27.01 3.50
C GLU A 206 2.17 27.03 3.75
N SER A 207 2.67 26.20 4.68
CA SER A 207 4.09 26.16 5.02
C SER A 207 4.91 25.32 4.04
N GLY A 208 4.32 24.32 3.40
CA GLY A 208 5.07 23.29 2.67
C GLY A 208 5.93 22.41 3.58
N GLU A 209 5.67 22.41 4.89
CA GLU A 209 6.39 21.62 5.90
C GLU A 209 5.45 20.66 6.63
N ALA A 210 6.01 19.59 7.20
CA ALA A 210 5.25 18.68 8.04
C ALA A 210 4.81 19.37 9.34
N ALA A 211 3.62 19.05 9.83
CA ALA A 211 3.07 19.62 11.05
C ALA A 211 2.47 18.54 11.95
N VAL A 212 2.51 18.76 13.26
CA VAL A 212 1.81 17.96 14.26
C VAL A 212 0.98 18.90 15.11
N LEU A 213 -0.32 18.64 15.18
CA LEU A 213 -1.25 19.37 16.03
C LEU A 213 -1.89 18.42 17.04
N GLU A 214 -2.03 18.87 18.27
CA GLU A 214 -2.65 18.13 19.37
C GLU A 214 -3.71 18.99 20.03
N GLU A 215 -4.89 18.43 20.27
CA GLU A 215 -5.98 19.10 20.98
C GLU A 215 -6.88 18.06 21.66
N ALA A 216 -7.17 18.27 22.96
CA ALA A 216 -8.08 17.43 23.74
C ALA A 216 -7.78 15.91 23.63
N GLY A 217 -6.50 15.52 23.61
CA GLY A 217 -6.08 14.12 23.51
C GLY A 217 -6.10 13.54 22.09
N SER A 218 -6.54 14.29 21.08
CA SER A 218 -6.41 13.92 19.67
C SER A 218 -5.10 14.45 19.09
N VAL A 219 -4.39 13.62 18.33
CA VAL A 219 -3.15 14.00 17.62
C VAL A 219 -3.37 13.86 16.12
N VAL A 220 -3.05 14.92 15.37
CA VAL A 220 -3.04 14.92 13.90
C VAL A 220 -1.64 15.28 13.41
N GLN A 221 -1.05 14.36 12.65
CA GLN A 221 0.18 14.58 11.92
C GLN A 221 -0.17 14.83 10.44
N GLY A 222 0.51 15.78 9.81
CA GLY A 222 0.30 16.11 8.41
C GLY A 222 1.62 16.28 7.67
N TRP A 223 1.67 15.81 6.43
CA TRP A 223 2.86 15.85 5.59
C TRP A 223 2.55 16.40 4.19
N PRO A 224 3.38 17.31 3.67
CA PRO A 224 3.27 17.81 2.31
C PRO A 224 3.95 16.84 1.33
N VAL A 225 3.27 16.57 0.22
CA VAL A 225 3.82 15.90 -0.96
C VAL A 225 3.62 16.87 -2.12
N HIS A 226 4.49 17.87 -2.17
CA HIS A 226 4.41 18.97 -3.14
C HIS A 226 5.45 18.76 -4.25
N GLU A 227 4.97 18.70 -5.49
CA GLU A 227 5.76 18.76 -6.72
C GLU A 227 5.45 20.08 -7.45
N GLU A 228 6.25 20.46 -8.46
CA GLU A 228 6.19 21.76 -9.13
C GLU A 228 4.77 22.17 -9.58
N ASP A 229 4.01 21.23 -10.15
CA ASP A 229 2.66 21.45 -10.68
C ASP A 229 1.56 20.70 -9.92
N TRP A 230 1.87 20.13 -8.75
CA TRP A 230 0.94 19.24 -8.06
C TRP A 230 1.15 19.25 -6.55
N ARG A 231 0.08 19.52 -5.80
CA ARG A 231 0.13 19.52 -4.34
C ARG A 231 -0.79 18.47 -3.75
N ARG A 232 -0.21 17.65 -2.89
CA ARG A 232 -0.92 16.71 -2.04
C ARG A 232 -0.55 16.90 -0.59
N GLU A 233 -1.52 16.74 0.29
CA GLU A 233 -1.29 16.61 1.73
C GLU A 233 -1.81 15.25 2.22
N ILE A 234 -1.06 14.63 3.11
CA ILE A 234 -1.47 13.39 3.78
C ILE A 234 -1.59 13.70 5.26
N LEU A 235 -2.74 13.39 5.85
CA LEU A 235 -2.94 13.46 7.29
C LEU A 235 -3.08 12.06 7.88
N ARG A 236 -2.54 11.90 9.09
CA ARG A 236 -2.77 10.79 10.00
C ARG A 236 -3.32 11.34 11.30
N MET A 237 -4.52 10.93 11.67
CA MET A 237 -5.12 11.20 12.97
C MET A 237 -5.14 9.92 13.79
N GLU A 238 -4.61 9.95 15.00
CA GLU A 238 -4.80 8.86 15.96
C GLU A 238 -6.20 8.95 16.56
N VAL A 239 -6.90 7.81 16.61
CA VAL A 239 -8.22 7.70 17.22
C VAL A 239 -8.04 7.23 18.66
N SER A 240 -8.65 7.93 19.62
CA SER A 240 -8.57 7.52 21.01
C SER A 240 -9.42 6.27 21.26
N ALA A 241 -9.03 5.40 22.20
CA ALA A 241 -9.82 4.20 22.53
C ALA A 241 -11.20 4.55 23.13
N ASP A 242 -11.32 5.73 23.75
CA ASP A 242 -12.57 6.23 24.33
C ASP A 242 -13.57 6.71 23.26
N ASP A 243 -13.12 6.84 22.01
CA ASP A 243 -13.97 7.15 20.85
C ASP A 243 -14.70 5.90 20.30
N GLU A 244 -14.49 4.68 20.82
CA GLU A 244 -15.21 3.50 20.29
C GLU A 244 -16.74 3.54 20.46
N GLU A 245 -17.28 4.52 21.20
CA GLU A 245 -18.72 4.76 21.37
C GLU A 245 -19.42 5.52 20.21
N TRP A 246 -18.75 5.83 19.09
CA TRP A 246 -19.39 6.50 17.92
C TRP A 246 -20.45 5.65 17.17
N GLY A 247 -20.84 4.48 17.70
CA GLY A 247 -21.91 3.63 17.19
C GLY A 247 -23.25 3.72 17.95
N GLY A 248 -23.33 4.50 19.03
CA GLY A 248 -24.52 4.61 19.87
C GLY A 248 -25.42 5.81 19.56
N ASN A 249 -26.63 5.54 19.06
CA ASN A 249 -27.80 6.44 19.04
C ASN A 249 -27.76 7.71 18.16
N MET A 250 -28.26 7.55 16.92
CA MET A 250 -29.21 8.50 16.35
C MET A 250 -30.42 7.71 15.81
N GLN A 251 -31.42 7.51 16.67
CA GLN A 251 -32.82 7.49 16.25
C GLN A 251 -33.37 8.91 16.33
#